data_AF-A0A401Q7G8-F1
#
_entry.id   AF-A0A401Q7G8-F1
#
_cell.length_a   1.000
_cell.length_b   1.000
_cell.length_c   1.000
_cell.angle_alpha   90.00
_cell.angle_beta   90.00
_cell.angle_gamma   90.00
#
_symmetry.space_group_name_H-M   'P 1'
#
loop_
_entity.id
_entity.type
_entity.pdbx_description
1 polymer ?
#
loop_
_entity_poly.entity_id
_entity_poly.type
_entity_poly.pdbx_seq_one_letter_code
_entity_poly.pdbx_strand_id
1 'polypeptide(L)' 'FNVGQYRRDLVKTYKSFEFFLPDNEEGLQIRRQCASTAMNDVKKYLDKEGGQVAVFFVESVCEDPDVIETNIV' A
#
# COMPACT_ATOMS: atom_id res chain seq x y z
N PHE A 1 1.42 -9.38 4.46
CA PHE A 1 0.40 -8.64 3.69
C PHE A 1 1.01 -7.33 3.21
N ASN A 2 1.68 -7.33 2.06
CA ASN A 2 2.33 -6.15 1.49
C ASN A 2 1.35 -5.43 0.57
N VAL A 3 0.83 -4.28 0.98
CA VAL A 3 -0.20 -3.51 0.25
C VAL A 3 0.28 -3.10 -1.15
N GLY A 4 1.58 -2.84 -1.31
CA GLY A 4 2.19 -2.55 -2.61
C GLY A 4 2.07 -3.71 -3.61
N GLN A 5 2.05 -4.96 -3.15
CA GLN A 5 1.83 -6.13 -4.00
C GLN A 5 0.38 -6.19 -4.50
N TYR A 6 -0.61 -5.99 -3.62
CA TYR A 6 -2.03 -5.92 -4.01
C TYR A 6 -2.27 -4.86 -5.08
N ARG A 7 -1.58 -3.71 -4.98
CA ARG A 7 -1.60 -2.69 -6.02
C ARG A 7 -0.99 -3.17 -7.33
N ARG A 8 0.19 -3.79 -7.31
CA ARG A 8 0.87 -4.28 -8.53
C ARG A 8 0.06 -5.35 -9.26
N ASP A 9 -0.67 -6.19 -8.52
CA ASP A 9 -1.50 -7.24 -9.11
C ASP A 9 -2.77 -6.67 -9.75
N LEU A 10 -3.37 -5.66 -9.11
CA LEU A 10 -4.57 -4.97 -9.60
C LEU A 10 -4.26 -4.04 -10.78
N VAL A 11 -3.12 -3.37 -10.73
CA VAL A 11 -2.74 -2.30 -11.65
C VAL A 11 -1.48 -2.69 -12.42
N LYS A 12 -1.68 -3.33 -13.58
CA LYS A 12 -0.57 -3.80 -14.44
C LYS A 12 0.04 -2.71 -15.34
N THR A 13 -0.63 -1.57 -15.46
CA THR A 13 -0.35 -0.55 -16.49
C THR A 13 0.30 0.72 -15.96
N TYR A 14 0.11 1.08 -14.69
CA TYR A 14 0.69 2.30 -14.13
C TYR A 14 2.18 2.09 -13.80
N LYS A 15 3.05 2.69 -14.63
CA LYS A 15 4.50 2.69 -14.45
C LYS A 15 5.08 4.02 -13.96
N SER A 16 4.23 5.05 -13.84
CA SER A 16 4.62 6.42 -13.50
C SER A 16 4.43 6.72 -12.01
N PHE A 17 5.25 7.62 -11.47
CA PHE A 17 5.13 8.15 -10.10
C PHE A 17 3.84 8.94 -9.91
N GLU A 18 3.24 9.43 -11.01
CA GLU A 18 1.96 10.16 -11.04
C GLU A 18 0.81 9.38 -10.39
N PHE A 19 0.91 8.05 -10.33
CA PHE A 19 -0.05 7.21 -9.61
C PHE A 19 -0.19 7.60 -8.13
N PHE A 20 0.88 8.10 -7.52
CA PHE A 20 0.94 8.39 -6.10
C PHE A 20 0.66 9.84 -5.74
N LEU A 21 0.53 10.73 -6.73
CA LEU A 21 0.27 12.14 -6.50
C LEU A 21 -1.04 12.33 -5.70
N PRO A 22 -1.10 13.35 -4.82
CA PRO A 22 -2.24 13.56 -3.94
C PRO A 22 -3.52 13.94 -4.68
N ASP A 23 -3.40 14.56 -5.87
CA ASP A 23 -4.51 14.95 -6.74
C ASP A 23 -5.04 13.82 -7.63
N ASN A 24 -4.36 12.67 -7.66
CA ASN A 24 -4.83 11.48 -8.38
C ASN A 24 -5.90 10.73 -7.57
N GLU A 25 -7.16 11.19 -7.69
CA GLU A 25 -8.30 10.61 -6.98
C GLU A 25 -8.52 9.12 -7.32
N GLU A 26 -8.37 8.73 -8.58
CA GLU A 26 -8.49 7.32 -9.02
C GLU A 26 -7.40 6.46 -8.35
N GLY A 27 -6.14 6.92 -8.40
CA GLY A 27 -5.02 6.27 -7.75
C GLY A 27 -5.20 6.17 -6.23
N LEU A 28 -5.80 7.19 -5.59
CA LEU A 28 -6.16 7.14 -4.17
C LEU A 28 -7.25 6.09 -3.88
N GLN A 29 -8.30 6.01 -4.70
CA GLN A 29 -9.35 5.00 -4.56
C GLN A 29 -8.78 3.58 -4.69
N ILE A 30 -7.93 3.35 -5.68
CA ILE A 30 -7.25 2.07 -5.88
C ILE A 30 -6.37 1.72 -4.67
N ARG A 31 -5.55 2.66 -4.17
CA ARG A 31 -4.71 2.44 -2.98
C ARG A 31 -5.54 2.06 -1.76
N ARG A 32 -6.68 2.73 -1.54
CA ARG A 32 -7.63 2.38 -0.46
C ARG A 32 -8.21 0.98 -0.63
N GLN A 33 -8.59 0.61 -1.86
CA GLN A 33 -9.07 -0.73 -2.16
C GLN A 33 -8.00 -1.79 -1.86
N CYS A 34 -6.74 -1.58 -2.26
CA CYS A 34 -5.65 -2.51 -1.97
C CYS A 34 -5.43 -2.68 -0.46
N ALA A 35 -5.48 -1.60 0.32
CA ALA A 35 -5.36 -1.67 1.77
C ALA A 35 -6.52 -2.46 2.41
N SER A 36 -7.76 -2.20 1.98
CA SER A 36 -8.93 -2.94 2.47
C SER A 36 -8.89 -4.42 2.12
N THR A 37 -8.50 -4.77 0.89
CA THR A 37 -8.35 -6.17 0.48
C THR A 37 -7.27 -6.88 1.29
N ALA A 38 -6.10 -6.24 1.45
CA ALA A 38 -5.03 -6.79 2.27
C ALA A 38 -5.48 -6.99 3.73
N MET A 39 -6.29 -6.09 4.28
CA MET A 39 -6.82 -6.20 5.64
C MET A 39 -7.83 -7.36 5.78
N ASN A 40 -8.66 -7.58 4.76
CA ASN A 40 -9.57 -8.73 4.74
C ASN A 40 -8.79 -10.05 4.73
N ASP A 41 -7.68 -10.10 4.00
CA ASP A 41 -6.81 -11.28 3.98
C ASP A 41 -6.08 -11.48 5.32
N VAL A 42 -5.63 -10.39 5.97
CA VAL A 42 -5.10 -10.45 7.35
C VAL A 42 -6.13 -11.08 8.28
N LYS A 43 -7.37 -10.57 8.25
CA LYS A 43 -8.46 -11.09 9.08
C LYS A 43 -8.70 -12.58 8.81
N LYS A 44 -8.78 -12.97 7.54
CA LYS A 44 -8.96 -14.37 7.15
C LYS A 44 -7.81 -15.25 7.66
N TYR A 45 -6.58 -14.79 7.52
CA TYR A 45 -5.40 -15.51 7.97
C TYR A 45 -5.39 -15.75 9.49
N LEU A 46 -5.73 -14.72 10.26
CA LEU A 46 -5.77 -14.79 11.72
C LEU A 46 -6.97 -15.60 12.23
N ASP A 47 -8.15 -15.43 11.64
CA ASP A 47 -9.39 -16.05 12.13
C ASP A 47 -9.57 -17.49 11.65
N LYS A 48 -9.14 -17.80 10.42
CA LYS A 48 -9.55 -19.04 9.71
C LYS A 48 -8.41 -19.93 9.27
N GLU A 49 -7.21 -19.39 9.07
CA GLU A 49 -6.06 -20.15 8.52
C GLU A 49 -5.05 -20.57 9.60
N GLY A 50 -5.34 -20.28 10.88
CA GLY A 50 -4.47 -20.63 12.00
C GLY A 50 -3.24 -19.73 12.15
N GLY A 51 -3.19 -18.60 11.43
CA GLY A 51 -2.16 -17.60 11.57
C GLY A 51 -2.20 -16.95 12.95
N GLN A 52 -1.03 -16.77 13.59
CA GLN A 52 -0.95 -16.14 14.92
C GLN A 52 -0.54 -14.66 14.84
N VAL A 53 0.32 -14.33 13.88
CA VAL A 53 0.85 -12.97 13.69
C VAL A 53 0.83 -12.64 12.22
N ALA A 54 0.24 -11.50 11.88
CA ALA A 54 0.22 -10.96 10.52
C ALA A 54 1.01 -9.65 10.46
N VAL A 55 1.95 -9.56 9.51
CA VAL A 55 2.64 -8.29 9.22
C VAL A 55 1.93 -7.58 8.07
N PHE A 56 1.36 -6.42 8.39
CA PHE A 56 0.74 -5.51 7.43
C PHE A 56 1.76 -4.44 7.02
N PHE A 57 2.24 -4.53 5.79
CA PHE A 57 3.30 -3.67 5.27
C PHE A 57 2.70 -2.63 4.31
N VAL A 58 2.94 -1.36 4.61
CA VAL A 58 2.47 -0.19 3.87
C VAL A 58 3.65 0.69 3.49
N GLU A 59 3.51 1.37 2.36
CA GLU A 59 4.44 2.39 1.86
C GLU A 59 3.66 3.70 1.77
N SER A 60 4.25 4.80 2.23
CA SER A 60 3.70 6.15 2.11
C SER A 60 4.65 7.03 1.32
N VAL A 61 4.12 8.01 0.60
CA VAL A 61 4.92 9.09 0.01
C VAL A 61 5.09 10.18 1.06
N CYS A 62 6.29 10.72 1.15
CA CYS A 62 6.62 11.89 1.96
C CYS A 62 6.97 13.04 1.01
N GLU A 63 6.45 14.23 1.29
CA GLU A 63 6.75 15.46 0.53
C GLU A 63 7.46 16.51 1.41
N ASP A 64 7.79 16.15 2.66
CA ASP A 64 8.50 17.02 3.59
C ASP A 64 10.01 16.97 3.27
N PRO A 65 10.62 18.09 2.83
CA PRO A 65 12.00 18.11 2.39
C PRO A 65 12.99 17.78 3.53
N ASP A 66 12.68 18.15 4.77
CA ASP A 66 13.56 17.90 5.92
C ASP A 66 13.54 16.41 6.28
N VAL A 67 12.36 15.79 6.25
CA VAL A 67 12.22 14.35 6.45
C VAL A 67 12.90 13.58 5.31
N ILE A 68 12.77 14.04 4.07
CA ILE A 68 13.43 13.40 2.93
C ILE A 68 14.96 13.50 3.08
N GLU A 69 15.50 14.69 3.39
CA GLU A 69 16.94 14.91 3.55
C GLU A 69 17.54 14.02 4.64
N THR A 70 16.85 13.87 5.78
CA THR A 70 17.33 13.01 6.89
C THR A 70 17.34 11.51 6.57
N ASN A 71 16.67 11.07 5.49
CA ASN A 71 16.55 9.66 5.09
C ASN A 71 17.30 9.31 3.80
N ILE A 72 17.84 10.28 3.07
CA ILE A 72 18.70 10.06 1.89
C ILE A 72 20.15 10.23 2.32
N VAL A 73 20.89 9.13 2.40
CA VAL A 73 22.33 9.08 2.74
C VAL A 73 23.20 9.33 1.51
#